data_AF-F1LEP5-F1
#
_entry.id   AF-F1LEP5-F1
#
_cell.length_a   1.000
_cell.length_b   1.000
_cell.length_c   1.000
_cell.angle_alpha   90.00
_cell.angle_beta   90.00
_cell.angle_gamma   90.00
#
_symmetry.space_group_name_H-M   'P 1'
#
loop_
_entity.id
_entity.type
_entity.pdbx_description
1 polymer ?
#
loop_
_entity_poly.entity_id
_entity_poly.type
_entity_poly.pdbx_seq_one_letter_code
_entity_poly.pdbx_strand_id
1 'polypeptide(L)'
;MSFRCENASANYYDLSTNQDRWDISMLDILDGFLACLSMNFDILYVSETISIHLGLSQVEMTGNSLFDYVHREDVANFHAATNASLQSDGRAIVNVRMKSTLTKRANKDTMRCSAGYKVIRMELNMLRRGAYHYFVVFCQPLPVLVLSSVKLDRYSFAIGADVDLAIHYVDTLCEEVLRSAHSDR
;
A
#
# COMPACT_ATOMS: atom_id res chain seq x y z
N MET A 1 -20.57 33.03 -50.29
CA MET A 1 -21.07 31.65 -50.15
C MET A 1 -20.26 30.96 -49.08
N SER A 2 -20.84 30.76 -47.89
CA SER A 2 -20.32 29.84 -46.89
C SER A 2 -21.52 29.07 -46.36
N PHE A 3 -21.58 27.79 -46.72
CA PHE A 3 -22.57 26.86 -46.21
C PHE A 3 -22.00 26.21 -44.95
N ARG A 4 -22.83 26.21 -43.91
CA ARG A 4 -22.69 25.40 -42.69
C ARG A 4 -22.50 23.92 -43.03
N CYS A 5 -21.70 23.25 -42.23
CA CYS A 5 -21.93 21.86 -41.86
C CYS A 5 -21.82 21.79 -40.33
N GLU A 6 -22.92 21.47 -39.65
CA GLU A 6 -22.93 21.02 -38.26
C GLU A 6 -22.41 19.59 -38.20
N ASN A 7 -21.63 19.23 -37.17
CA ASN A 7 -21.78 17.93 -36.56
C ASN A 7 -21.34 17.95 -35.10
N ALA A 8 -22.17 17.30 -34.29
CA ALA A 8 -22.15 17.27 -32.84
C ALA A 8 -21.03 16.38 -32.28
N SER A 9 -20.44 16.78 -31.14
CA SER A 9 -20.14 15.86 -30.03
C SER A 9 -19.78 16.64 -28.75
N ALA A 10 -20.60 16.44 -27.72
CA ALA A 10 -20.34 16.51 -26.28
C ALA A 10 -19.11 17.30 -25.76
N ASN A 11 -19.35 18.51 -25.24
CA ASN A 11 -18.45 19.13 -24.27
C ASN A 11 -18.59 18.43 -22.92
N TYR A 12 -17.70 17.47 -22.68
CA TYR A 12 -17.43 16.86 -21.38
C TYR A 12 -16.50 17.82 -20.62
N TYR A 13 -17.06 18.43 -19.56
CA TYR A 13 -16.43 19.35 -18.59
C TYR A 13 -16.20 20.81 -19.02
N ASP A 14 -17.24 21.62 -18.87
CA ASP A 14 -17.06 23.01 -18.43
C ASP A 14 -17.63 23.11 -17.00
N LEU A 15 -16.73 23.24 -16.03
CA LEU A 15 -17.03 23.50 -14.62
C LEU A 15 -16.10 24.62 -14.14
N SER A 16 -16.24 25.78 -14.76
CA SER A 16 -15.67 27.03 -14.28
C SER A 16 -16.63 27.71 -13.30
N THR A 17 -16.60 27.32 -12.01
CA THR A 17 -17.10 28.18 -10.91
C THR A 17 -16.57 27.73 -9.53
N ASN A 18 -15.84 28.63 -8.87
CA ASN A 18 -15.35 28.62 -7.48
C ASN A 18 -14.12 27.74 -7.14
N GLN A 19 -12.95 28.21 -7.58
CA GLN A 19 -11.62 27.73 -7.19
C GLN A 19 -11.23 28.22 -5.78
N ASP A 20 -11.86 27.68 -4.73
CA ASP A 20 -11.33 27.75 -3.37
C ASP A 20 -10.75 26.39 -2.96
N ARG A 21 -9.46 26.22 -3.28
CA ARG A 21 -8.42 25.67 -2.39
C ARG A 21 -8.59 24.24 -1.82
N TRP A 22 -9.00 23.25 -2.62
CA TRP A 22 -8.82 21.83 -2.30
C TRP A 22 -8.40 20.98 -3.51
N ASP A 23 -7.34 21.38 -4.21
CA ASP A 23 -6.72 20.57 -5.28
C ASP A 23 -5.82 19.47 -4.68
N ILE A 24 -6.30 18.70 -3.70
CA ILE A 24 -5.57 17.58 -3.13
C ILE A 24 -6.10 16.32 -3.79
N SER A 25 -5.25 15.63 -4.56
CA SER A 25 -5.61 14.33 -5.12
C SER A 25 -5.88 13.35 -4.00
N MET A 26 -6.87 12.46 -4.15
CA MET A 26 -7.10 11.38 -3.18
C MET A 26 -5.82 10.54 -2.95
N LEU A 27 -4.95 10.45 -3.96
CA LEU A 27 -3.67 9.77 -3.88
C LEU A 27 -2.68 10.49 -2.95
N ASP A 28 -2.74 11.82 -2.83
CA ASP A 28 -1.84 12.61 -1.98
C ASP A 28 -2.15 12.44 -0.49
N ILE A 29 -3.37 12.01 -0.16
CA ILE A 29 -3.83 11.77 1.22
C ILE A 29 -3.54 10.33 1.65
N LEU A 30 -3.33 9.41 0.70
CA LEU A 30 -3.01 8.03 1.01
C LEU A 30 -1.56 7.94 1.53
N ASP A 31 -1.38 7.32 2.69
CA ASP A 31 -0.06 6.90 3.17
C ASP A 31 0.38 5.61 2.47
N GLY A 32 0.51 5.69 1.14
CA GLY A 32 0.83 4.54 0.30
C GLY A 32 0.67 4.83 -1.20
N PHE A 33 0.63 3.77 -1.97
CA PHE A 33 0.41 3.83 -3.41
C PHE A 33 -0.60 2.78 -3.85
N LEU A 34 -1.30 3.05 -4.95
CA LEU A 34 -2.23 2.10 -5.56
C LEU A 34 -1.53 1.38 -6.69
N ALA A 35 -1.84 0.10 -6.89
CA ALA A 35 -1.44 -0.66 -8.06
C ALA A 35 -2.62 -1.45 -8.62
N CYS A 36 -2.68 -1.57 -9.95
CA CYS A 36 -3.58 -2.49 -10.64
C CYS A 36 -2.73 -3.56 -11.32
N LEU A 37 -3.06 -4.83 -11.11
CA LEU A 37 -2.29 -5.96 -11.62
C LEU A 37 -3.15 -6.84 -12.53
N SER A 38 -2.53 -7.43 -13.55
CA SER A 38 -3.13 -8.50 -14.34
C SER A 38 -3.31 -9.78 -13.51
N MET A 39 -4.00 -10.78 -14.05
CA MET A 39 -4.06 -12.12 -13.42
C MET A 39 -2.70 -12.81 -13.31
N ASN A 40 -1.73 -12.41 -14.14
CA ASN A 40 -0.35 -12.90 -14.09
C ASN A 40 0.55 -12.00 -13.23
N PHE A 41 -0.03 -11.02 -12.54
CA PHE A 41 0.66 -10.04 -11.71
C PHE A 41 1.59 -9.10 -12.48
N ASP A 42 1.28 -8.84 -13.75
CA ASP A 42 1.90 -7.74 -14.50
C ASP A 42 1.29 -6.42 -14.05
N ILE A 43 2.12 -5.39 -13.89
CA ILE A 43 1.71 -4.08 -13.41
C ILE A 43 1.00 -3.33 -14.53
N LEU A 44 -0.33 -3.24 -14.47
CA LEU A 44 -1.13 -2.50 -15.45
C LEU A 44 -1.13 -1.00 -15.15
N TYR A 45 -1.11 -0.65 -13.86
CA TYR A 45 -1.05 0.73 -13.38
C TYR A 45 -0.41 0.76 -11.99
N VAL A 46 0.29 1.84 -11.68
CA VAL A 46 0.75 2.18 -10.34
C VAL A 46 0.68 3.70 -10.17
N SER A 47 0.29 4.20 -9.01
CA SER A 47 0.24 5.65 -8.78
C SER A 47 1.62 6.29 -8.70
N GLU A 48 1.72 7.57 -9.08
CA GLU A 48 2.97 8.35 -9.02
C GLU A 48 3.58 8.40 -7.61
N THR A 49 2.75 8.23 -6.56
CA THR A 49 3.18 8.17 -5.16
C THR A 49 4.12 6.99 -4.86
N ILE A 50 4.28 6.01 -5.75
CA ILE A 50 5.33 4.99 -5.59
C ILE A 50 6.76 5.60 -5.51
N SER A 51 6.98 6.74 -6.17
CA SER A 51 8.25 7.47 -6.12
C SER A 51 8.58 7.98 -4.72
N ILE A 52 7.59 8.49 -3.98
CA ILE A 52 7.80 8.97 -2.60
C ILE A 52 7.98 7.81 -1.61
N HIS A 53 7.34 6.67 -1.86
CA HIS A 53 7.35 5.54 -0.91
C HIS A 53 8.50 4.55 -1.15
N LEU A 54 8.90 4.31 -2.40
CA LEU A 54 9.94 3.36 -2.78
C LEU A 54 11.10 3.98 -3.57
N GLY A 55 10.91 5.17 -4.16
CA GLY A 55 11.90 5.82 -5.03
C GLY A 55 12.06 5.14 -6.38
N LEU A 56 10.99 4.50 -6.86
CA LEU A 56 10.89 3.87 -8.17
C LEU A 56 10.00 4.72 -9.10
N SER A 57 10.22 4.60 -10.41
CA SER A 57 9.43 5.32 -11.42
C SER A 57 8.20 4.51 -11.84
N GLN A 58 7.03 5.15 -11.89
CA GLN A 58 5.82 4.55 -12.43
C GLN A 58 6.03 4.03 -13.86
N VAL A 59 6.64 4.86 -14.73
CA VAL A 59 6.85 4.53 -16.15
C VAL A 59 7.75 3.31 -16.33
N GLU A 60 8.74 3.13 -15.45
CA GLU A 60 9.63 1.97 -15.49
C GLU A 60 8.97 0.70 -14.96
N MET A 61 7.89 0.81 -14.18
CA MET A 61 7.21 -0.32 -13.56
C MET A 61 6.03 -0.83 -14.38
N THR A 62 5.28 0.08 -15.01
CA THR A 62 4.12 -0.28 -15.82
C THR A 62 4.52 -1.21 -16.97
N GLY A 63 3.77 -2.31 -17.12
CA GLY A 63 3.99 -3.34 -18.13
C GLY A 63 4.94 -4.47 -17.71
N ASN A 64 5.66 -4.32 -16.59
CA ASN A 64 6.58 -5.34 -16.07
C ASN A 64 5.91 -6.22 -15.02
N SER A 65 6.53 -7.37 -14.73
CA SER A 65 6.04 -8.26 -13.68
C SER A 65 6.27 -7.64 -12.30
N LEU A 66 5.28 -7.73 -11.40
CA LEU A 66 5.43 -7.34 -10.01
C LEU A 66 6.66 -8.01 -9.36
N PHE A 67 6.94 -9.25 -9.73
CA PHE A 67 8.00 -10.07 -9.14
C PHE A 67 9.41 -9.61 -9.50
N ASP A 68 9.57 -8.73 -10.49
CA ASP A 68 10.85 -8.06 -10.74
C ASP A 68 11.21 -7.07 -9.62
N TYR A 69 10.22 -6.62 -8.85
CA TYR A 69 10.37 -5.64 -7.77
C TYR A 69 10.23 -6.28 -6.38
N VAL A 70 9.69 -7.49 -6.27
CA VAL A 70 9.53 -8.23 -5.02
C VAL A 70 10.79 -9.07 -4.72
N HIS A 71 11.13 -9.21 -3.44
CA HIS A 71 12.21 -10.10 -3.00
C HIS A 71 11.88 -11.56 -3.32
N ARG A 72 12.82 -12.30 -3.92
CA ARG A 72 12.59 -13.66 -4.45
C ARG A 72 12.04 -14.64 -3.42
N GLU A 73 12.50 -14.56 -2.17
CA GLU A 73 12.03 -15.43 -1.09
C GLU A 73 10.56 -15.18 -0.69
N ASP A 74 10.00 -14.00 -0.98
CA ASP A 74 8.63 -13.66 -0.61
C ASP A 74 7.62 -14.08 -1.69
N VAL A 75 8.11 -14.41 -2.90
CA VAL A 75 7.27 -14.74 -4.07
C VAL A 75 6.41 -15.98 -3.82
N ALA A 76 6.99 -17.03 -3.22
CA ALA A 76 6.25 -18.26 -2.92
C ALA A 76 5.09 -18.00 -1.93
N ASN A 77 5.35 -17.20 -0.89
CA ASN A 77 4.34 -16.82 0.10
C ASN A 77 3.24 -15.95 -0.52
N PHE A 78 3.62 -14.99 -1.37
CA PHE A 78 2.67 -14.14 -2.10
C PHE A 78 1.71 -14.98 -2.96
N HIS A 79 2.24 -15.94 -3.72
CA HIS A 79 1.41 -16.84 -4.53
C HIS A 79 0.51 -17.70 -3.68
N ALA A 80 1.01 -18.27 -2.58
CA ALA A 80 0.21 -19.09 -1.68
C ALA A 80 -0.99 -18.31 -1.10
N ALA A 81 -0.73 -17.11 -0.58
CA ALA A 81 -1.77 -16.25 0.00
C ALA A 81 -2.77 -15.75 -1.06
N THR A 82 -2.31 -15.38 -2.25
CA THR A 82 -3.20 -14.92 -3.32
C THR A 82 -4.03 -16.06 -3.89
N ASN A 83 -3.46 -17.24 -4.07
CA ASN A 83 -4.20 -18.42 -4.54
C ASN A 83 -5.24 -18.90 -3.53
N ALA A 84 -4.95 -18.81 -2.22
CA ALA A 84 -5.94 -19.06 -1.18
C ALA A 84 -7.10 -18.05 -1.24
N SER A 85 -6.78 -16.78 -1.50
CA SER A 85 -7.77 -15.71 -1.71
C SER A 85 -8.67 -15.94 -2.94
N LEU A 86 -8.12 -16.49 -4.04
CA LEU A 86 -8.91 -16.82 -5.23
C LEU A 86 -10.04 -17.82 -4.97
N GLN A 87 -9.88 -18.69 -3.97
CA GLN A 87 -10.87 -19.69 -3.56
C GLN A 87 -11.92 -19.14 -2.57
N SER A 88 -11.75 -17.90 -2.10
CA SER A 88 -12.64 -17.24 -1.14
C SER A 88 -13.22 -15.95 -1.73
N ASP A 89 -13.23 -14.85 -0.98
CA ASP A 89 -13.81 -13.56 -1.38
C ASP A 89 -12.94 -12.77 -2.38
N GLY A 90 -11.82 -13.34 -2.85
CA GLY A 90 -10.89 -12.66 -3.73
C GLY A 90 -10.11 -11.54 -3.04
N ARG A 91 -10.01 -11.55 -1.72
CA ARG A 91 -9.24 -10.60 -0.91
C ARG A 91 -8.03 -11.26 -0.28
N ALA A 92 -6.84 -10.67 -0.43
CA ALA A 92 -5.62 -11.13 0.22
C ALA A 92 -4.89 -9.96 0.87
N ILE A 93 -4.33 -10.19 2.06
CA ILE A 93 -3.38 -9.26 2.68
C ILE A 93 -2.05 -10.00 2.78
N VAL A 94 -1.01 -9.42 2.20
CA VAL A 94 0.33 -10.01 2.17
C VAL A 94 1.37 -8.94 2.47
N ASN A 95 2.37 -9.29 3.25
CA ASN A 95 3.53 -8.44 3.48
C ASN A 95 4.69 -8.96 2.63
N VAL A 96 5.25 -8.09 1.80
CA VAL A 96 6.37 -8.45 0.92
C VAL A 96 7.46 -7.39 0.97
N ARG A 97 8.72 -7.81 0.82
CA ARG A 97 9.85 -6.91 0.66
C ARG A 97 9.91 -6.46 -0.79
N MET A 98 9.69 -5.17 -1.04
CA MET A 98 9.86 -4.55 -2.35
C MET A 98 11.16 -3.79 -2.45
N LYS A 99 11.80 -3.82 -3.63
CA LYS A 99 12.97 -3.01 -3.94
C LYS A 99 12.68 -1.52 -3.68
N SER A 100 13.64 -0.81 -3.13
CA SER A 100 13.56 0.61 -2.82
C SER A 100 14.92 1.29 -2.94
N THR A 101 14.96 2.43 -3.61
CA THR A 101 16.16 3.28 -3.72
C THR A 101 16.34 4.19 -2.50
N LEU A 102 15.30 4.36 -1.67
CA LEU A 102 15.28 5.25 -0.51
C LEU A 102 16.01 4.68 0.72
N THR A 103 16.27 3.38 0.75
CA THR A 103 16.93 2.70 1.89
C THR A 103 18.45 2.90 1.93
N LYS A 104 19.06 3.36 0.82
CA LYS A 104 20.52 3.55 0.72
C LYS A 104 21.08 4.68 1.60
N ARG A 105 20.22 5.57 2.14
CA ARG A 105 20.62 6.68 3.02
C ARG A 105 20.20 6.51 4.48
N ALA A 106 19.66 5.35 4.87
CA ALA A 106 19.27 5.11 6.26
C ALA A 106 20.51 4.88 7.14
N ASN A 107 20.57 5.57 8.27
CA ASN A 107 21.69 5.68 9.21
C ASN A 107 22.44 4.38 9.52
N LYS A 108 23.76 4.51 9.70
CA LYS A 108 24.74 3.44 9.99
C LYS A 108 24.44 2.65 11.28
N ASP A 109 23.55 3.14 12.13
CA ASP A 109 23.27 2.62 13.49
C ASP A 109 21.95 1.84 13.62
N THR A 110 21.16 1.66 12.55
CA THR A 110 19.89 0.91 12.62
C THR A 110 20.08 -0.52 12.14
N MET A 111 19.65 -1.51 12.93
CA MET A 111 19.77 -2.93 12.62
C MET A 111 19.17 -3.24 11.23
N ARG A 112 19.95 -3.94 10.40
CA ARG A 112 19.80 -3.97 8.94
C ARG A 112 18.56 -4.75 8.49
N CYS A 113 17.60 -4.06 7.88
CA CYS A 113 16.75 -4.67 6.84
C CYS A 113 17.61 -4.92 5.58
N SER A 114 17.23 -5.87 4.73
CA SER A 114 17.94 -6.15 3.47
C SER A 114 18.19 -4.84 2.70
N ALA A 115 19.45 -4.51 2.45
CA ALA A 115 19.83 -3.26 1.82
C ALA A 115 19.12 -3.13 0.45
N GLY A 116 18.40 -2.03 0.23
CA GLY A 116 17.65 -1.85 -1.01
C GLY A 116 16.21 -2.38 -0.96
N TYR A 117 15.66 -2.79 0.19
CA TYR A 117 14.27 -3.26 0.30
C TYR A 117 13.48 -2.61 1.44
N LYS A 118 12.19 -2.35 1.21
CA LYS A 118 11.21 -1.96 2.24
C LYS A 118 10.10 -3.00 2.31
N VAL A 119 9.57 -3.24 3.51
CA VAL A 119 8.39 -4.11 3.67
C VAL A 119 7.15 -3.30 3.33
N ILE A 120 6.38 -3.81 2.37
CA ILE A 120 5.11 -3.25 1.91
C ILE A 120 4.00 -4.22 2.28
N ARG A 121 2.98 -3.72 2.97
CA ARG A 121 1.70 -4.41 3.12
C ARG A 121 0.88 -4.18 1.85
N MET A 122 0.53 -5.26 1.18
CA MET A 122 -0.32 -5.24 0.00
C MET A 122 -1.69 -5.81 0.35
N GLU A 123 -2.72 -5.02 0.12
CA GLU A 123 -4.12 -5.43 0.24
C GLU A 123 -4.72 -5.60 -1.14
N LEU A 124 -4.79 -6.84 -1.60
CA LEU A 124 -5.27 -7.21 -2.92
C LEU A 124 -6.76 -7.46 -2.87
N ASN A 125 -7.48 -6.85 -3.81
CA ASN A 125 -8.88 -7.12 -4.09
C ASN A 125 -9.02 -7.53 -5.56
N MET A 126 -9.40 -8.77 -5.81
CA MET A 126 -9.70 -9.26 -7.15
C MET A 126 -11.05 -8.71 -7.61
N LEU A 127 -11.03 -7.99 -8.72
CA LEU A 127 -12.23 -7.51 -9.37
C LEU A 127 -12.51 -8.35 -10.61
N ARG A 128 -13.76 -8.83 -10.72
CA ARG A 128 -14.24 -9.60 -11.85
C ARG A 128 -15.24 -8.75 -12.64
N ARG A 129 -14.87 -8.32 -13.84
CA ARG A 129 -15.73 -7.53 -14.74
C ARG A 129 -15.89 -8.28 -16.06
N GLY A 130 -16.95 -9.08 -16.16
CA GLY A 130 -17.17 -9.96 -17.31
C GLY A 130 -16.05 -10.99 -17.45
N ALA A 131 -15.44 -11.07 -18.63
CA ALA A 131 -14.29 -11.93 -18.90
C ALA A 131 -12.95 -11.39 -18.36
N TYR A 132 -12.92 -10.16 -17.86
CA TYR A 132 -11.70 -9.53 -17.37
C TYR A 132 -11.58 -9.68 -15.86
N HIS A 133 -10.43 -10.18 -15.43
CA HIS A 133 -10.07 -10.32 -14.03
C HIS A 133 -8.75 -9.57 -13.79
N TYR A 134 -8.70 -8.80 -12.71
CA TYR A 134 -7.52 -8.02 -12.33
C TYR A 134 -7.54 -7.79 -10.82
N PHE A 135 -6.39 -7.43 -10.25
CA PHE A 135 -6.29 -7.06 -8.85
C PHE A 135 -6.16 -5.55 -8.73
N VAL A 136 -6.92 -4.96 -7.81
CA VAL A 136 -6.65 -3.63 -7.28
C VAL A 136 -5.97 -3.81 -5.93
N VAL A 137 -4.80 -3.19 -5.79
CA VAL A 137 -3.93 -3.38 -4.64
C VAL A 137 -3.66 -2.05 -3.99
N PHE A 138 -3.96 -1.94 -2.70
CA PHE A 138 -3.46 -0.85 -1.88
C PHE A 138 -2.14 -1.29 -1.22
N CYS A 139 -1.08 -0.51 -1.45
CA CYS A 139 0.27 -0.81 -1.01
C CYS A 139 0.71 0.23 0.02
N GLN A 140 0.85 -0.19 1.28
CA GLN A 140 1.26 0.66 2.38
C GLN A 140 2.64 0.22 2.90
N PRO A 141 3.66 1.10 2.87
CA PRO A 141 4.92 0.83 3.53
C PRO A 141 4.72 0.66 5.03
N LEU A 142 5.27 -0.41 5.61
CA LEU A 142 5.24 -0.54 7.06
C LEU A 142 6.15 0.53 7.68
N PRO A 143 5.69 1.22 8.75
CA PRO A 143 6.51 2.19 9.45
C PRO A 143 7.82 1.57 9.91
N VAL A 144 8.95 2.24 9.65
CA VAL A 144 10.20 1.88 10.28
C VAL A 144 10.07 2.31 11.74
N LEU A 145 9.90 1.34 12.64
CA LEU A 145 9.79 1.59 14.07
C LEU A 145 11.12 2.14 14.59
N VAL A 146 11.25 3.46 14.61
CA VAL A 146 12.24 4.13 15.45
C VAL A 146 11.55 4.34 16.80
N LEU A 147 11.97 3.59 17.81
CA LEU A 147 11.34 3.53 19.13
C LEU A 147 11.11 4.92 19.77
N SER A 148 11.87 5.94 19.38
CA SER A 148 11.76 7.30 19.92
C SER A 148 10.70 8.19 19.24
N SER A 149 10.00 7.75 18.19
CA SER A 149 9.07 8.61 17.42
C SER A 149 7.63 8.12 17.35
N VAL A 150 7.30 6.97 17.95
CA VAL A 150 5.93 6.44 17.93
C VAL A 150 5.11 7.08 19.05
N LYS A 151 4.09 7.87 18.68
CA LYS A 151 3.07 8.34 19.61
C LYS A 151 1.97 7.29 19.67
N LEU A 152 1.70 6.77 20.86
CA LEU A 152 0.60 5.85 21.10
C LEU A 152 -0.66 6.65 21.43
N ASP A 153 -1.78 6.26 20.84
CA ASP A 153 -3.10 6.80 21.18
C ASP A 153 -3.58 6.27 22.53
N ARG A 154 -4.57 6.95 23.13
CA ARG A 154 -5.15 6.59 24.45
C ARG A 154 -5.63 5.13 24.55
N TYR A 155 -6.02 4.52 23.43
CA TYR A 155 -6.50 3.15 23.36
C TYR A 155 -5.46 2.18 22.78
N SER A 156 -4.19 2.57 22.78
CA SER A 156 -3.06 1.75 22.35
C SER A 156 -2.06 1.63 23.50
N PHE A 157 -1.35 0.51 23.55
CA PHE A 157 -0.30 0.27 24.53
C PHE A 157 0.84 -0.52 23.88
N ALA A 158 2.05 -0.40 24.42
CA ALA A 158 3.21 -1.13 23.92
C ALA A 158 3.49 -2.40 24.73
N ILE A 159 3.95 -3.44 24.03
CA ILE A 159 4.53 -4.64 24.62
C ILE A 159 5.96 -4.79 24.06
N GLY A 160 6.91 -5.04 24.94
CA GLY A 160 8.26 -5.48 24.59
C GLY A 160 8.34 -6.99 24.73
N ALA A 161 8.71 -7.67 23.66
CA ALA A 161 8.85 -9.10 23.61
C ALA A 161 10.14 -9.50 22.88
N ASP A 162 10.64 -10.70 23.20
CA ASP A 162 11.77 -11.33 22.54
C ASP A 162 11.35 -11.94 21.19
N VAL A 163 12.32 -12.47 20.43
CA VAL A 163 12.09 -13.06 19.10
C VAL A 163 11.18 -14.30 19.17
N ASP A 164 11.19 -15.01 20.29
CA ASP A 164 10.32 -16.13 20.60
C ASP A 164 8.94 -15.71 21.15
N LEU A 165 8.65 -14.40 21.12
CA LEU A 165 7.43 -13.78 21.63
C LEU A 165 7.29 -13.82 23.16
N ALA A 166 8.35 -14.13 23.90
CA ALA A 166 8.36 -14.00 25.35
C ALA A 166 8.24 -12.52 25.75
N ILE A 167 7.19 -12.17 26.50
CA ILE A 167 6.92 -10.79 26.92
C ILE A 167 7.78 -10.43 28.13
N HIS A 168 8.59 -9.38 28.01
CA HIS A 168 9.42 -8.86 29.11
C HIS A 168 9.02 -7.45 29.57
N TYR A 169 8.26 -6.72 28.75
CA TYR A 169 7.77 -5.38 29.06
C TYR A 169 6.33 -5.21 28.62
N VAL A 170 5.52 -4.55 29.43
CA VAL A 170 4.16 -4.13 29.09
C VAL A 170 3.96 -2.72 29.64
N ASP A 171 3.43 -1.83 28.81
CA ASP A 171 3.10 -0.46 29.18
C ASP A 171 2.02 -0.43 30.29
N THR A 172 2.14 0.53 31.20
CA THR A 172 1.23 0.70 32.34
C THR A 172 -0.23 0.94 31.93
N LEU A 173 -0.46 1.50 30.73
CA LEU A 173 -1.80 1.73 30.18
C LEU A 173 -2.54 0.44 29.79
N CYS A 174 -1.85 -0.70 29.71
CA CYS A 174 -2.41 -1.98 29.28
C CYS A 174 -3.66 -2.39 30.07
N GLU A 175 -3.61 -2.31 31.41
CA GLU A 175 -4.76 -2.71 32.24
C GLU A 175 -6.00 -1.86 31.96
N GLU A 176 -5.83 -0.55 31.80
CA GLU A 176 -6.93 0.38 31.55
C GLU A 176 -7.57 0.13 30.18
N VAL A 177 -6.73 -0.03 29.15
CA VAL A 177 -7.19 -0.32 27.78
C VAL A 177 -7.92 -1.66 27.73
N LEU A 178 -7.38 -2.72 28.33
CA LEU A 178 -8.01 -4.05 28.34
C LEU A 178 -9.31 -4.07 29.14
N ARG A 179 -9.41 -3.37 30.28
CA ARG A 179 -10.66 -3.26 31.05
C ARG A 179 -11.74 -2.52 30.27
N SER A 180 -11.39 -1.43 29.58
CA SER A 180 -12.34 -0.68 28.76
C SER A 180 -12.93 -1.53 27.63
N ALA A 181 -12.12 -2.41 27.04
CA ALA A 181 -12.57 -3.32 25.97
C ALA A 181 -13.55 -4.41 26.44
N HIS A 182 -13.65 -4.66 27.75
CA HIS A 182 -14.55 -5.66 28.33
C HIS A 182 -15.85 -5.07 28.89
N SER A 183 -15.92 -3.75 29.07
CA SER A 183 -17.11 -3.08 29.60
C SER A 183 -18.19 -2.80 28.54
N ASP A 184 -17.85 -2.88 27.25
CA ASP A 184 -18.76 -2.62 26.10
C ASP A 184 -19.40 -3.90 25.52
N ARG A 185 -19.40 -5.01 26.27
CA ARG A 185 -20.12 -6.26 25.94
C ARG A 185 -21.16 -6.58 27.00
#